data_AF-A0AAU0KLW9-F1
#
_entry.id   AF-A0AAU0KLW9-F1
#
_cell.length_a   1.000
_cell.length_b   1.000
_cell.length_c   1.000
_cell.angle_alpha   90.00
_cell.angle_beta   90.00
_cell.angle_gamma   90.00
#
_symmetry.space_group_name_H-M   'P 1'
#
loop_
_entity.id
_entity.type
_entity.pdbx_description
1 polymer ?
#
loop_
_entity_poly.entity_id
_entity_poly.type
_entity_poly.pdbx_seq_one_letter_code
_entity_poly.pdbx_strand_id
1 'polypeptide(L)'
;MENKKKENSVKSLINLYTVVMGVALSLSVTRLIDTQTGLHSVTASSSLLFIAFIATFFCFYHGALRHIYDTYIENDNRHIKNGALIIDFLLLLLHGIGFVVLSLLVQVPNHFAWALVVLLTVDVVWGLFAHFGSSSQDGHGAEWKWTIINLIFVLLAVWYLVANSIYIAILQNPLNLSIPITIACVVRTLFDYMLCKDFYFPKTQQDS
;
A
#
# COMPACT_ATOMS: atom_id res chain seq x y z
N MET A 1 -11.49 -22.56 22.66
CA MET A 1 -10.77 -21.53 23.45
C MET A 1 -9.53 -21.01 22.74
N GLU A 2 -8.79 -21.85 22.00
CA GLU A 2 -7.61 -21.46 21.21
C GLU A 2 -7.88 -20.41 20.13
N ASN A 3 -8.99 -20.56 19.38
CA ASN A 3 -9.36 -19.62 18.31
C ASN A 3 -9.52 -18.16 18.81
N LYS A 4 -10.13 -17.97 19.99
CA LYS A 4 -10.28 -16.64 20.61
C LYS A 4 -8.95 -15.98 20.98
N LYS A 5 -7.92 -16.76 21.37
CA LYS A 5 -6.59 -16.21 21.68
C LYS A 5 -5.88 -15.75 20.41
N LYS A 6 -5.97 -16.53 19.33
CA LYS A 6 -5.43 -16.18 18.01
C LYS A 6 -6.10 -14.91 17.47
N GLU A 7 -7.42 -14.86 17.48
CA GLU A 7 -8.21 -13.69 17.05
C GLU A 7 -7.80 -12.42 17.81
N ASN A 8 -7.68 -12.50 19.14
CA ASN A 8 -7.22 -11.37 19.96
C ASN A 8 -5.80 -10.90 19.59
N SER A 9 -4.91 -11.85 19.28
CA SER A 9 -3.54 -11.53 18.86
C SER A 9 -3.55 -10.83 17.50
N VAL A 10 -4.32 -11.34 16.53
CA VAL A 10 -4.50 -10.75 15.21
C VAL A 10 -5.07 -9.33 15.31
N LYS A 11 -6.11 -9.11 16.13
CA LYS A 11 -6.68 -7.78 16.38
C LYS A 11 -5.66 -6.81 16.99
N SER A 12 -4.84 -7.27 17.92
CA SER A 12 -3.77 -6.45 18.50
C SER A 12 -2.74 -6.02 17.45
N LEU A 13 -2.37 -6.91 16.54
CA LEU A 13 -1.45 -6.62 15.44
C LEU A 13 -2.06 -5.64 14.43
N ILE A 14 -3.31 -5.86 14.03
CA ILE A 14 -4.08 -4.93 13.20
C ILE A 14 -4.10 -3.54 13.81
N ASN A 15 -4.40 -3.43 15.11
CA ASN A 15 -4.43 -2.13 15.80
C ASN A 15 -3.08 -1.42 15.73
N LEU A 16 -1.98 -2.14 15.92
CA LEU A 16 -0.64 -1.57 15.81
C LEU A 16 -0.36 -1.08 14.38
N TYR A 17 -0.70 -1.87 13.36
CA TYR A 17 -0.58 -1.46 11.96
C TYR A 17 -1.43 -0.20 11.67
N THR A 18 -2.68 -0.16 12.13
CA THR A 18 -3.56 1.01 12.00
C THR A 18 -2.98 2.26 12.64
N VAL A 19 -2.32 2.15 13.80
CA VAL A 19 -1.63 3.28 14.43
C VAL A 19 -0.50 3.80 13.53
N VAL A 20 0.34 2.92 12.98
CA VAL A 20 1.44 3.33 12.09
C VAL A 20 0.90 4.00 10.82
N MET A 21 -0.17 3.45 10.24
CA MET A 21 -0.84 4.02 9.07
C MET A 21 -1.48 5.38 9.40
N GLY A 22 -2.07 5.52 10.58
CA GLY A 22 -2.57 6.81 11.08
C GLY A 22 -1.46 7.86 11.21
N VAL A 23 -0.30 7.48 11.74
CA VAL A 23 0.89 8.36 11.81
C VAL A 23 1.34 8.79 10.42
N ALA A 24 1.41 7.87 9.45
CA ALA A 24 1.77 8.19 8.08
C ALA A 24 0.81 9.23 7.46
N LEU A 25 -0.50 9.05 7.66
CA LEU A 25 -1.53 9.97 7.18
C LEU A 25 -1.47 11.34 7.88
N SER A 26 -1.28 11.39 9.20
CA SER A 26 -1.12 12.67 9.90
C SER A 26 0.13 13.42 9.44
N LEU A 27 1.25 12.71 9.29
CA LEU A 27 2.50 13.29 8.80
C LEU A 27 2.38 13.83 7.38
N SER A 28 1.65 13.15 6.47
CA SER A 28 1.49 13.66 5.10
C SER A 28 0.68 14.96 5.08
N VAL A 29 -0.31 15.12 5.96
CA VAL A 29 -1.05 16.38 6.13
C VAL A 29 -0.14 17.48 6.68
N THR A 30 0.64 17.22 7.73
CA THR A 30 1.59 18.19 8.29
C THR A 30 2.71 18.54 7.31
N ARG A 31 3.07 17.64 6.40
CA ARG A 31 4.03 17.90 5.33
C ARG A 31 3.41 18.62 4.15
N LEU A 32 2.11 18.48 3.90
CA LEU A 32 1.43 19.29 2.91
C LEU A 32 1.25 20.73 3.40
N ILE A 33 0.84 20.90 4.66
CA ILE A 33 0.56 22.20 5.30
C ILE A 33 1.62 22.45 6.37
N ASP A 34 2.62 23.25 6.01
CA ASP A 34 3.69 23.63 6.92
C ASP A 34 3.14 24.47 8.08
N THR A 35 3.50 24.12 9.31
CA THR A 35 2.94 24.78 10.51
C THR A 35 3.37 26.23 10.69
N GLN A 36 4.44 26.68 10.02
CA GLN A 36 4.96 28.05 10.15
C GLN A 36 4.38 28.95 9.06
N THR A 37 4.20 28.42 7.85
CA THR A 37 3.77 29.18 6.66
C THR A 37 2.32 28.92 6.25
N GLY A 38 1.67 27.92 6.83
CA GLY A 38 0.26 27.59 6.60
C GLY A 38 -0.02 27.16 5.16
N LEU A 39 -1.14 27.61 4.59
CA LEU A 39 -1.53 27.25 3.22
C LEU A 39 -0.58 27.79 2.14
N HIS A 40 0.30 28.74 2.46
CA HIS A 40 1.29 29.24 1.51
C HIS A 40 2.37 28.21 1.14
N SER A 41 2.57 27.16 1.95
CA SER A 41 3.47 26.04 1.61
C SER A 41 2.88 25.10 0.55
N VAL A 42 1.57 25.17 0.32
CA VAL A 42 0.86 24.23 -0.54
C VAL A 42 1.12 24.60 -2.00
N THR A 43 1.94 23.78 -2.66
CA THR A 43 2.20 23.90 -4.10
C THR A 43 1.31 22.93 -4.89
N ALA A 44 1.09 23.20 -6.18
CA ALA A 44 0.38 22.27 -7.05
C ALA A 44 1.05 20.88 -7.10
N SER A 45 2.39 20.84 -7.09
CA SER A 45 3.16 19.60 -7.08
C SER A 45 2.95 18.80 -5.79
N SER A 46 3.05 19.44 -4.62
CA SER A 46 2.85 18.76 -3.33
C SER A 46 1.41 18.26 -3.17
N SER A 47 0.42 19.03 -3.65
CA SER A 47 -0.98 18.59 -3.64
C SER A 47 -1.22 17.36 -4.52
N LEU A 48 -0.62 17.32 -5.71
CA LEU A 48 -0.69 16.16 -6.60
C LEU A 48 -0.04 14.92 -5.96
N LEU A 49 1.14 15.05 -5.36
CA LEU A 49 1.80 13.93 -4.68
C LEU A 49 1.05 13.49 -3.42
N PHE A 50 0.42 14.42 -2.70
CA PHE A 50 -0.48 14.07 -1.60
C PHE A 50 -1.68 13.25 -2.10
N ILE A 51 -2.30 13.62 -3.23
CA ILE A 51 -3.36 12.80 -3.84
C ILE A 51 -2.83 11.41 -4.23
N ALA A 52 -1.63 11.33 -4.81
CA ALA A 52 -0.98 10.07 -5.15
C ALA A 52 -0.75 9.20 -3.90
N PHE A 53 -0.25 9.80 -2.82
CA PHE A 53 -0.09 9.17 -1.51
C PHE A 53 -1.43 8.62 -1.01
N ILE A 54 -2.49 9.44 -0.99
CA ILE A 54 -3.81 9.05 -0.49
C ILE A 54 -4.40 7.89 -1.30
N ALA A 55 -4.33 7.95 -2.62
CA ALA A 55 -4.82 6.88 -3.50
C ALA A 55 -4.15 5.54 -3.19
N THR A 56 -2.81 5.53 -3.16
CA THR A 56 -2.03 4.33 -2.84
C THR A 56 -2.27 3.87 -1.40
N PHE A 57 -2.29 4.80 -0.43
CA PHE A 57 -2.49 4.54 0.99
C PHE A 57 -3.80 3.79 1.26
N PHE A 58 -4.92 4.28 0.71
CA PHE A 58 -6.23 3.67 0.96
C PHE A 58 -6.29 2.24 0.45
N CYS A 59 -5.77 2.00 -0.76
CA CYS A 59 -5.75 0.67 -1.35
C CYS A 59 -4.94 -0.32 -0.50
N PHE A 60 -3.73 0.07 -0.11
CA PHE A 60 -2.83 -0.75 0.69
C PHE A 60 -3.37 -1.01 2.10
N TYR A 61 -3.87 0.03 2.78
CA TYR A 61 -4.46 -0.13 4.10
C TYR A 61 -5.65 -1.09 4.07
N HIS A 62 -6.57 -0.89 3.13
CA HIS A 62 -7.75 -1.74 3.00
C HIS A 62 -7.38 -3.17 2.61
N GLY A 63 -6.47 -3.35 1.65
CA GLY A 63 -6.02 -4.66 1.18
C GLY A 63 -5.32 -5.45 2.28
N ALA A 64 -4.41 -4.82 3.01
CA ALA A 64 -3.70 -5.43 4.13
C ALA A 64 -4.64 -5.89 5.24
N LEU A 65 -5.60 -5.03 5.65
CA LEU A 65 -6.58 -5.42 6.67
C LEU A 65 -7.44 -6.58 6.21
N ARG A 66 -7.98 -6.51 4.98
CA ARG A 66 -8.82 -7.57 4.44
C ARG A 66 -8.04 -8.88 4.32
N HIS A 67 -6.79 -8.85 3.89
CA HIS A 67 -5.94 -10.04 3.81
C HIS A 67 -5.74 -10.67 5.19
N ILE A 68 -5.42 -9.88 6.23
CA ILE A 68 -5.27 -10.43 7.58
C ILE A 68 -6.59 -11.04 8.08
N TYR A 69 -7.71 -10.33 7.91
CA TYR A 69 -9.03 -10.82 8.36
C TYR A 69 -9.41 -12.13 7.64
N ASP A 70 -9.31 -12.14 6.31
CA ASP A 70 -9.65 -13.29 5.49
C ASP A 70 -8.76 -14.50 5.82
N THR A 71 -7.44 -14.29 5.90
CA THR A 71 -6.46 -15.36 6.10
C THR A 71 -6.49 -15.95 7.50
N TYR A 72 -6.71 -15.13 8.53
CA TYR A 72 -6.48 -15.52 9.93
C TYR A 72 -7.72 -15.55 10.82
N ILE A 73 -8.84 -14.94 10.40
CA ILE A 73 -10.08 -14.86 11.19
C ILE A 73 -11.24 -15.57 10.48
N GLU A 74 -11.50 -15.26 9.22
CA GLU A 74 -12.69 -15.76 8.51
C GLU A 74 -12.50 -17.19 8.01
N ASN A 75 -11.35 -17.50 7.42
CA ASN A 75 -11.04 -18.84 6.97
C ASN A 75 -10.45 -19.65 8.13
N ASP A 76 -11.05 -20.81 8.42
CA ASP A 76 -10.61 -21.77 9.44
C ASP A 76 -9.37 -22.55 8.93
N ASN A 77 -8.36 -21.80 8.47
CA ASN A 77 -7.17 -22.26 7.78
C ASN A 77 -6.25 -23.02 8.73
N ARG A 78 -6.62 -24.26 9.04
CA ARG A 78 -5.83 -25.21 9.85
C ARG A 78 -4.45 -25.52 9.27
N HIS A 79 -4.22 -25.17 8.00
CA HIS A 79 -2.98 -25.40 7.27
C HIS A 79 -1.94 -24.28 7.40
N ILE A 80 -2.30 -23.11 7.95
CA ILE A 80 -1.33 -22.01 8.07
C ILE A 80 -0.37 -22.28 9.21
N LYS A 81 0.94 -22.21 8.91
CA LYS A 81 2.01 -22.40 9.90
C LYS A 81 1.96 -21.28 10.95
N ASN A 82 2.16 -21.63 12.22
CA ASN A 82 2.14 -20.69 13.35
C ASN A 82 3.06 -19.45 13.18
N GLY A 83 4.14 -19.56 12.39
CA GLY A 83 5.05 -18.45 12.12
C GLY A 83 4.63 -17.52 10.98
N ALA A 84 3.70 -17.92 10.11
CA ALA A 84 3.30 -17.14 8.93
C ALA A 84 2.70 -15.78 9.32
N LEU A 85 1.86 -15.76 10.37
CA LEU A 85 1.25 -14.53 10.89
C LEU A 85 2.28 -13.46 11.27
N ILE A 86 3.38 -13.87 11.91
CA ILE A 86 4.42 -12.94 12.35
C ILE A 86 5.16 -12.38 11.14
N ILE A 87 5.46 -13.22 10.15
CA ILE A 87 6.16 -12.81 8.93
C ILE A 87 5.28 -11.83 8.13
N ASP A 88 4.01 -12.17 7.90
CA ASP A 88 3.06 -11.28 7.22
C ASP A 88 2.93 -9.95 7.95
N PHE A 89 2.79 -9.99 9.27
CA PHE A 89 2.70 -8.78 10.06
C PHE A 89 3.98 -7.92 9.97
N LEU A 90 5.17 -8.52 10.04
CA LEU A 90 6.43 -7.77 9.91
C LEU A 90 6.56 -7.13 8.53
N LEU A 91 6.14 -7.82 7.47
CA LEU A 91 6.13 -7.29 6.12
C LEU A 91 5.10 -6.15 5.99
N LEU A 92 3.89 -6.29 6.54
CA LEU A 92 2.90 -5.22 6.58
C LEU A 92 3.37 -4.02 7.41
N LEU A 93 4.04 -4.24 8.53
CA LEU A 93 4.67 -3.18 9.33
C LEU A 93 5.73 -2.43 8.52
N LEU A 94 6.55 -3.16 7.75
CA LEU A 94 7.52 -2.56 6.84
C LEU A 94 6.85 -1.69 5.78
N HIS A 95 5.70 -2.10 5.23
CA HIS A 95 4.90 -1.25 4.35
C HIS A 95 4.40 0.01 5.07
N GLY A 96 3.91 -0.12 6.31
CA GLY A 96 3.50 1.02 7.13
C GLY A 96 4.64 2.03 7.33
N ILE A 97 5.86 1.55 7.61
CA ILE A 97 7.06 2.39 7.68
C ILE A 97 7.36 3.05 6.33
N GLY A 98 7.22 2.31 5.22
CA GLY A 98 7.35 2.87 3.88
C GLY A 98 6.36 3.99 3.58
N PHE A 99 5.11 3.89 4.07
CA PHE A 99 4.14 5.00 3.99
C PHE A 99 4.53 6.19 4.86
N VAL A 100 5.13 5.98 6.04
CA VAL A 100 5.72 7.08 6.82
C VAL A 100 6.86 7.76 6.05
N VAL A 101 7.70 7.00 5.33
CA VAL A 101 8.74 7.60 4.47
C VAL A 101 8.10 8.39 3.33
N LEU A 102 7.10 7.84 2.63
CA LEU A 102 6.39 8.56 1.57
C LEU A 102 5.72 9.85 2.06
N SER A 103 5.16 9.84 3.26
CA SER A 103 4.50 11.03 3.83
C SER A 103 5.49 12.17 4.07
N LEU A 104 6.74 11.85 4.44
CA LEU A 104 7.82 12.82 4.59
C LEU A 104 8.31 13.38 3.24
N LEU A 105 8.07 12.67 2.13
CA LEU A 105 8.59 13.00 0.81
C LEU A 105 7.58 13.68 -0.11
N VAL A 106 6.35 13.99 0.35
CA VAL A 106 5.29 14.60 -0.48
C VAL A 106 5.66 15.96 -1.09
N GLN A 107 6.72 16.61 -0.61
CA GLN A 107 7.24 17.88 -1.15
C GLN A 107 8.41 17.70 -2.14
N VAL A 108 8.95 16.49 -2.30
CA VAL A 108 10.16 16.21 -3.09
C VAL A 108 9.85 15.12 -4.13
N PRO A 109 9.36 15.49 -5.34
CA PRO A 109 8.74 14.54 -6.27
C PRO A 109 9.61 13.36 -6.69
N ASN A 110 10.89 13.61 -6.94
CA ASN A 110 11.83 12.58 -7.38
C ASN A 110 12.11 11.55 -6.27
N HIS A 111 12.26 12.01 -5.02
CA HIS A 111 12.44 11.09 -3.89
C HIS A 111 11.15 10.33 -3.59
N PHE A 112 10.00 10.99 -3.67
CA PHE A 112 8.69 10.35 -3.55
C PHE A 112 8.51 9.23 -4.58
N ALA A 113 8.85 9.49 -5.85
CA ALA A 113 8.74 8.52 -6.93
C ALA A 113 9.55 7.24 -6.66
N TRP A 114 10.83 7.41 -6.31
CA TRP A 114 11.72 6.29 -6.03
C TRP A 114 11.31 5.53 -4.76
N ALA A 115 10.91 6.24 -3.70
CA ALA A 115 10.36 5.61 -2.50
C ALA A 115 9.09 4.81 -2.79
N LEU A 116 8.22 5.31 -3.68
CA LEU A 116 7.00 4.61 -4.10
C LEU A 116 7.35 3.34 -4.88
N VAL A 117 8.31 3.41 -5.81
CA VAL A 117 8.80 2.23 -6.55
C VAL A 117 9.34 1.16 -5.60
N VAL A 118 10.15 1.56 -4.61
CA VAL A 118 10.68 0.64 -3.60
C VAL A 118 9.55 0.01 -2.80
N LEU A 119 8.59 0.81 -2.32
CA LEU A 119 7.44 0.32 -1.56
C LEU A 119 6.64 -0.72 -2.36
N LEU A 120 6.33 -0.43 -3.62
CA LEU A 120 5.57 -1.36 -4.48
C LEU A 120 6.39 -2.60 -4.85
N THR A 121 7.72 -2.50 -4.92
CA THR A 121 8.59 -3.66 -5.14
C THR A 121 8.56 -4.60 -3.93
N VAL A 122 8.60 -4.05 -2.72
CA VAL A 122 8.44 -4.84 -1.49
C VAL A 122 7.07 -5.53 -1.47
N ASP A 123 6.03 -4.86 -1.94
CA ASP A 123 4.68 -5.45 -2.03
C ASP A 123 4.61 -6.60 -3.05
N VAL A 124 5.23 -6.45 -4.23
CA VAL A 124 5.33 -7.55 -5.21
C VAL A 124 6.02 -8.77 -4.59
N VAL A 125 7.11 -8.55 -3.85
CA VAL A 125 7.83 -9.64 -3.16
C VAL A 125 6.94 -10.28 -2.10
N TRP A 126 6.21 -9.48 -1.31
CA TRP A 126 5.27 -9.97 -0.32
C TRP A 126 4.13 -10.78 -0.96
N GLY A 127 3.50 -10.28 -2.02
CA GLY A 127 2.40 -10.96 -2.71
C GLY A 127 2.83 -12.29 -3.32
N LEU A 128 4.08 -12.40 -3.80
CA LEU A 128 4.67 -13.69 -4.20
C LEU A 128 4.80 -14.65 -3.01
N PHE A 129 5.30 -14.17 -1.87
CA PHE A 129 5.40 -15.00 -0.66
C PHE A 129 4.04 -15.44 -0.12
N ALA A 130 3.05 -14.55 -0.11
CA ALA A 130 1.68 -14.86 0.32
C ALA A 130 1.08 -15.95 -0.58
N HIS A 131 1.21 -15.79 -1.90
CA HIS A 131 0.69 -16.76 -2.88
C HIS A 131 1.30 -18.16 -2.72
N PHE A 132 2.62 -18.25 -2.49
CA PHE A 132 3.28 -19.56 -2.30
C PHE A 132 3.13 -20.12 -0.87
N GLY A 133 2.98 -19.25 0.13
CA GLY A 133 2.84 -19.63 1.53
C GLY A 133 1.44 -20.12 1.89
N SER A 134 0.43 -19.63 1.18
CA SER A 134 -0.98 -19.96 1.38
C SER A 134 -1.44 -20.96 0.33
N SER A 135 -1.15 -22.26 0.50
CA SER A 135 -1.45 -23.29 -0.49
C SER A 135 -2.91 -23.78 -0.48
N SER A 136 -3.90 -22.94 -0.19
CA SER A 136 -5.32 -23.34 -0.17
C SER A 136 -5.97 -23.10 -1.54
N GLN A 137 -6.41 -24.18 -2.18
CA GLN A 137 -6.70 -24.31 -3.61
C GLN A 137 -7.76 -23.36 -4.23
N ASP A 138 -8.56 -22.63 -3.45
CA ASP A 138 -9.77 -21.98 -4.00
C ASP A 138 -9.91 -20.46 -3.76
N GLY A 139 -8.93 -19.78 -3.14
CA GLY A 139 -9.09 -18.38 -2.68
C GLY A 139 -8.08 -17.31 -3.16
N HIS A 140 -6.91 -17.70 -3.69
CA HIS A 140 -5.75 -16.78 -3.84
C HIS A 140 -5.72 -15.90 -5.09
N GLY A 141 -6.89 -15.62 -5.64
CA GLY A 141 -7.00 -14.76 -6.83
C GLY A 141 -6.56 -13.32 -6.56
N ALA A 142 -6.79 -12.80 -5.35
CA ALA A 142 -6.52 -11.39 -5.04
C ALA A 142 -5.02 -11.08 -4.94
N GLU A 143 -4.27 -11.88 -4.16
CA GLU A 143 -2.82 -11.68 -3.96
C GLU A 143 -2.04 -11.72 -5.28
N TRP A 144 -2.39 -12.67 -6.15
CA TRP A 144 -1.79 -12.78 -7.47
C TRP A 144 -2.14 -11.58 -8.37
N LYS A 145 -3.41 -11.13 -8.35
CA LYS A 145 -3.83 -9.92 -9.07
C LYS A 145 -3.08 -8.68 -8.59
N TRP A 146 -2.94 -8.49 -7.28
CA TRP A 146 -2.17 -7.38 -6.70
C TRP A 146 -0.71 -7.42 -7.13
N THR A 147 -0.09 -8.60 -7.05
CA THR A 147 1.30 -8.82 -7.47
C THR A 147 1.49 -8.41 -8.93
N ILE A 148 0.60 -8.83 -9.82
CA ILE A 148 0.66 -8.45 -11.25
C ILE A 148 0.50 -6.95 -11.44
N ILE A 149 -0.52 -6.34 -10.81
CA ILE A 149 -0.81 -4.90 -10.94
C ILE A 149 0.40 -4.08 -10.47
N ASN A 150 0.97 -4.43 -9.31
CA ASN A 150 2.12 -3.73 -8.74
C ASN A 150 3.41 -3.98 -9.53
N LEU A 151 3.61 -5.19 -10.06
CA LEU A 151 4.76 -5.49 -10.92
C LEU A 151 4.71 -4.66 -12.20
N ILE A 152 3.56 -4.61 -12.89
CA ILE A 152 3.39 -3.78 -14.09
C ILE A 152 3.66 -2.31 -13.75
N PHE A 153 3.13 -1.83 -12.63
CA PHE A 153 3.35 -0.45 -12.19
C PHE A 153 4.83 -0.16 -11.94
N VAL A 154 5.53 -1.03 -11.19
CA VAL A 154 6.96 -0.89 -10.90
C VAL A 154 7.76 -0.84 -12.20
N LEU A 155 7.51 -1.76 -13.13
CA LEU A 155 8.22 -1.79 -14.41
C LEU A 155 8.00 -0.51 -15.23
N LEU A 156 6.76 -0.04 -15.34
CA LEU A 156 6.43 1.19 -16.06
C LEU A 156 7.03 2.43 -15.38
N ALA A 157 6.97 2.51 -14.05
CA ALA A 157 7.53 3.61 -13.28
C ALA A 157 9.06 3.67 -13.41
N VAL A 158 9.75 2.53 -13.24
CA VAL A 158 11.20 2.44 -13.42
C VAL A 158 11.59 2.82 -14.85
N TRP A 159 10.91 2.25 -15.86
CA TRP A 159 11.15 2.60 -17.26
C TRP A 159 10.99 4.10 -17.50
N TYR A 160 9.91 4.70 -17.02
CA TYR A 160 9.65 6.13 -17.16
C TYR A 160 10.73 6.99 -16.49
N LEU A 161 11.10 6.67 -15.24
CA LEU A 161 12.11 7.41 -14.48
C LEU A 161 13.49 7.34 -15.16
N VAL A 162 13.90 6.15 -15.60
CA VAL A 162 15.20 5.95 -16.28
C VAL A 162 15.21 6.61 -17.65
N ALA A 163 14.16 6.46 -18.46
CA ALA A 163 14.07 7.04 -19.80
C ALA A 163 14.14 8.59 -19.77
N ASN A 164 13.63 9.21 -18.71
CA ASN A 164 13.68 10.66 -18.51
C ASN A 164 14.88 11.13 -17.66
N SER A 165 15.83 10.24 -17.35
CA SER A 165 17.00 10.54 -16.49
C SER A 165 16.64 11.16 -15.14
N ILE A 166 15.52 10.73 -14.56
CA ILE A 166 15.01 11.20 -13.28
C ILE A 166 15.63 10.35 -12.16
N TYR A 167 16.71 10.87 -11.61
CA TYR A 167 17.42 10.28 -10.47
C TYR A 167 17.13 11.06 -9.17
N ILE A 168 18.07 11.04 -8.22
CA ILE A 168 17.95 11.68 -6.90
C ILE A 168 18.18 13.20 -6.96
N ALA A 169 18.58 13.74 -8.12
CA ALA A 169 18.82 15.17 -8.33
C ALA A 169 17.53 16.00 -8.32
N ILE A 170 17.63 17.27 -7.89
CA ILE A 170 16.51 18.21 -7.84
C ILE A 170 15.99 18.49 -9.25
N LEU A 171 14.68 18.36 -9.43
CA LEU A 171 14.01 18.65 -10.70
C LEU A 171 13.79 20.16 -10.88
N GLN A 172 14.06 20.67 -12.08
CA GLN A 172 13.77 22.06 -12.44
C GLN A 172 12.27 22.36 -12.47
N ASN A 173 11.47 21.42 -13.01
CA ASN A 173 10.01 21.52 -13.03
C ASN A 173 9.39 20.30 -12.32
N PRO A 174 8.97 20.46 -11.05
CA PRO A 174 8.44 19.34 -10.27
C PRO A 174 7.12 18.80 -10.81
N LEU A 175 6.34 19.61 -11.55
CA LEU A 175 5.06 19.18 -12.12
C LEU A 175 5.21 18.12 -13.21
N ASN A 176 6.34 18.11 -13.93
CA ASN A 176 6.61 17.11 -14.97
C ASN A 176 6.61 15.68 -14.41
N LEU A 177 6.92 15.52 -13.12
CA LEU A 177 6.92 14.22 -12.46
C LEU A 177 5.67 14.01 -11.58
N SER A 178 5.20 15.04 -10.88
CA SER A 178 4.01 14.90 -10.01
C SER A 178 2.76 14.50 -10.78
N ILE A 179 2.49 15.11 -11.94
CA ILE A 179 1.31 14.80 -12.75
C ILE A 179 1.24 13.32 -13.15
N PRO A 180 2.26 12.75 -13.85
CA PRO A 180 2.19 11.36 -14.27
C PRO A 180 2.16 10.39 -13.08
N ILE A 181 2.87 10.66 -11.98
CA ILE A 181 2.80 9.82 -10.78
C ILE A 181 1.38 9.79 -10.19
N THR A 182 0.75 10.95 -10.04
CA THR A 182 -0.61 11.03 -9.49
C THR A 182 -1.60 10.29 -10.38
N ILE A 183 -1.55 10.50 -11.70
CA ILE A 183 -2.39 9.78 -12.65
C ILE A 183 -2.16 8.28 -12.51
N ALA A 184 -0.91 7.85 -12.50
CA ALA A 184 -0.56 6.43 -12.39
C ALA A 184 -1.11 5.83 -11.08
N CYS A 185 -0.91 6.47 -9.92
CA CYS A 185 -1.36 5.96 -8.62
C CYS A 185 -2.89 5.86 -8.54
N VAL A 186 -3.60 6.86 -9.07
CA VAL A 186 -5.07 6.85 -9.12
C VAL A 186 -5.56 5.73 -10.03
N VAL A 187 -5.03 5.63 -11.25
CA VAL A 187 -5.40 4.58 -12.21
C VAL A 187 -5.12 3.19 -11.64
N ARG A 188 -3.93 2.98 -11.06
CA ARG A 188 -3.55 1.73 -10.40
C ARG A 188 -4.53 1.36 -9.29
N THR A 189 -4.92 2.33 -8.46
CA THR A 189 -5.89 2.12 -7.36
C THR A 189 -7.27 1.73 -7.90
N LEU A 190 -7.74 2.37 -8.97
CA LEU A 190 -9.00 2.01 -9.61
C LEU A 190 -8.97 0.57 -10.16
N PHE A 191 -7.90 0.20 -10.87
CA PHE A 191 -7.73 -1.17 -11.37
C PHE A 191 -7.69 -2.20 -10.24
N ASP A 192 -7.02 -1.88 -9.13
CA ASP A 192 -6.96 -2.75 -7.95
C ASP A 192 -8.36 -3.05 -7.41
N TYR A 193 -9.17 -2.01 -7.16
CA TYR A 193 -10.55 -2.18 -6.70
C TYR A 193 -11.47 -2.86 -7.71
N MET A 194 -11.30 -2.60 -9.01
CA MET A 194 -12.11 -3.21 -10.06
C MET A 194 -11.82 -4.70 -10.21
N LEU A 195 -10.54 -5.09 -10.23
CA LEU A 195 -10.12 -6.47 -10.45
C LEU A 195 -10.23 -7.34 -9.19
N CYS A 196 -10.14 -6.74 -8.02
CA CYS A 196 -10.22 -7.41 -6.72
C CYS A 196 -11.51 -7.09 -5.96
N LYS A 197 -12.58 -6.69 -6.67
CA LYS A 197 -13.85 -6.28 -6.07
C LYS A 197 -14.41 -7.29 -5.08
N ASP A 198 -14.45 -8.57 -5.45
CA ASP A 198 -15.03 -9.63 -4.60
C ASP A 198 -14.23 -9.84 -3.32
N PHE A 199 -12.93 -9.53 -3.34
CA PHE A 199 -12.07 -9.59 -2.17
C PHE A 199 -12.33 -8.42 -1.22
N TYR A 200 -12.41 -7.19 -1.75
CA TYR A 200 -12.68 -5.99 -0.95
C TYR A 200 -14.12 -5.89 -0.44
N PHE A 201 -15.07 -6.41 -1.22
CA PHE A 201 -16.50 -6.32 -0.96
C PHE A 201 -17.12 -7.72 -1.08
N PRO A 202 -16.84 -8.62 -0.12
CA PRO A 202 -17.40 -9.97 -0.13
C PRO A 202 -18.94 -9.90 -0.07
N LYS A 203 -19.61 -10.73 -0.86
CA LYS A 203 -21.07 -10.82 -0.87
C LYS A 203 -21.55 -11.46 0.43
N THR A 204 -22.63 -10.93 1.00
CA THR A 204 -23.30 -11.57 2.13
C THR A 204 -23.99 -12.86 1.68
N GLN A 205 -24.04 -13.88 2.54
CA GLN A 205 -24.70 -15.18 2.24
C GLN A 205 -26.18 -15.07 1.85
N GLN A 206 -26.81 -13.89 1.99
CA GLN A 206 -28.18 -13.62 1.56
C GLN A 206 -28.29 -13.22 0.06
N ASP A 207 -27.17 -13.00 -0.63
CA ASP A 207 -27.13 -12.52 -2.03
C ASP A 207 -26.75 -13.61 -3.06
N SER A 208 -26.75 -14.89 -2.64
CA SER A 208 -26.41 -16.07 -3.45
C SER A 208 -27.53 -17.09 -3.43
#